data_AF-A0A256XE80-F1
#
_entry.id   AF-A0A256XE80-F1
#
_cell.length_a   1.000
_cell.length_b   1.000
_cell.length_c   1.000
_cell.angle_alpha   90.00
_cell.angle_beta   90.00
_cell.angle_gamma   90.00
#
_symmetry.space_group_name_H-M   'P 1'
#
loop_
_entity.id
_entity.type
_entity.pdbx_description
1 polymer ?
#
loop_
_entity_poly.entity_id
_entity_poly.type
_entity_poly.pdbx_seq_one_letter_code
_entity_poly.pdbx_strand_id
1 'polypeptide(L)'
;MARKKKGNPSPELPPTRGVPSGECMWLPKHYGAEVRAKGGISSRIRWDLAEVVDFLFPHKYQPKYHSIALEFLSLVLDKDVVGKEDIAVFLSESGYSRSTLENKIIPKLARCGLIKREREASGMMGKKSRALVISASLTYSNYLAKISSEWETLVETARHRRKKKE
;
A
#
# COMPACT_ATOMS: atom_id res chain seq x y z
N MET A 1 7.94 -29.26 22.03
CA MET A 1 7.98 -29.05 20.57
C MET A 1 7.45 -27.65 20.24
N ALA A 2 8.29 -26.76 19.71
CA ALA A 2 7.88 -25.39 19.37
C ALA A 2 7.06 -25.39 18.05
N ARG A 3 5.80 -24.95 18.13
CA ARG A 3 4.91 -24.79 16.97
C ARG A 3 5.46 -23.69 16.04
N LYS A 4 5.78 -24.04 14.78
CA LYS A 4 6.09 -23.08 13.72
C LYS A 4 4.94 -22.08 13.57
N LYS A 5 5.20 -20.78 13.79
CA LYS A 5 4.25 -19.69 13.57
C LYS A 5 3.92 -19.62 12.08
N LYS A 6 2.64 -19.78 11.71
CA LYS A 6 2.16 -19.52 10.34
C LYS A 6 1.93 -18.01 10.18
N GLY A 7 2.58 -17.42 9.17
CA GLY A 7 2.52 -15.99 8.86
C GLY A 7 3.58 -15.16 9.59
N ASN A 8 4.02 -14.06 8.98
CA ASN A 8 5.01 -13.15 9.56
C ASN A 8 4.32 -12.02 10.35
N PRO A 9 4.28 -12.07 11.69
CA PRO A 9 3.65 -11.04 12.52
C PRO A 9 4.48 -9.74 12.62
N SER A 10 5.73 -9.77 12.19
CA SER A 10 6.69 -8.68 12.27
C SER A 10 7.55 -8.72 11.01
N PRO A 11 7.03 -8.26 9.86
CA PRO A 11 7.78 -8.24 8.60
C PRO A 11 9.15 -7.62 8.84
N GLU A 12 10.22 -8.31 8.45
CA GLU A 12 11.58 -7.79 8.58
C GLU A 12 11.65 -6.43 7.89
N LEU A 13 12.16 -5.43 8.62
CA LEU A 13 12.49 -4.14 8.06
C LEU A 13 13.68 -4.33 7.11
N PRO A 14 13.75 -3.59 5.99
CA PRO A 14 14.82 -3.75 5.03
C PRO A 14 16.19 -3.50 5.68
N PRO A 15 17.23 -4.30 5.33
CA PRO A 15 18.58 -4.12 5.85
C PRO A 15 19.13 -2.74 5.47
N THR A 16 20.05 -2.22 6.29
CA THR A 16 20.69 -0.89 6.20
C THR A 16 21.40 -0.54 4.87
N ARG A 17 21.36 -1.42 3.87
CA ARG A 17 21.90 -1.21 2.50
C ARG A 17 20.94 -0.46 1.55
N GLY A 18 19.81 0.04 2.06
CA GLY A 18 18.80 0.76 1.29
C GLY A 18 17.56 -0.09 1.00
N VAL A 19 16.44 0.56 0.62
CA VAL A 19 15.17 -0.09 0.34
C VAL A 19 15.26 -0.84 -1.00
N PRO A 20 15.10 -2.17 -1.05
CA PRO A 20 15.10 -2.91 -2.32
C PRO A 20 14.05 -2.36 -3.27
N SER A 21 14.31 -2.32 -4.58
CA SER A 21 13.37 -1.73 -5.55
C SER A 21 11.96 -2.34 -5.52
N GLY A 22 11.81 -3.60 -5.07
CA GLY A 22 10.49 -4.24 -4.86
C GLY A 22 9.71 -3.71 -3.64
N GLU A 23 10.41 -3.05 -2.73
CA GLU A 23 9.91 -2.45 -1.49
C GLU A 23 9.66 -0.94 -1.60
N CYS A 24 10.08 -0.33 -2.72
CA CYS A 24 9.81 1.06 -3.05
C CYS A 24 8.49 1.22 -3.81
N MET A 25 7.93 2.44 -3.74
CA MET A 25 6.94 2.89 -4.73
C MET A 25 7.63 3.07 -6.08
N TRP A 26 6.93 2.74 -7.15
CA TRP A 26 7.35 3.07 -8.50
C TRP A 26 6.82 4.46 -8.86
N LEU A 27 7.74 5.40 -9.07
CA LEU A 27 7.42 6.76 -9.52
C LEU A 27 7.94 6.93 -10.95
N PRO A 28 7.06 6.89 -11.97
CA PRO A 28 7.46 7.18 -13.34
C PRO A 28 7.90 8.64 -13.50
N LYS A 29 8.59 8.94 -14.61
CA LYS A 29 8.99 10.32 -14.94
C LYS A 29 7.74 11.22 -14.96
N HIS A 30 7.76 12.34 -14.24
CA HIS A 30 6.61 13.26 -14.17
C HIS A 30 6.22 13.87 -15.53
N TYR A 31 7.17 13.93 -16.48
CA TYR A 31 6.96 14.35 -17.87
C TYR A 31 6.84 13.16 -18.85
N GLY A 32 6.80 11.94 -18.33
CA GLY A 32 6.79 10.70 -19.11
C GLY A 32 5.44 10.38 -19.74
N ALA A 33 5.45 9.41 -20.66
CA ALA A 33 4.23 8.94 -21.32
C ALA A 33 3.26 8.28 -20.33
N GLU A 34 3.78 7.61 -19.30
CA GLU A 34 2.99 6.90 -18.30
C GLU A 34 2.12 7.85 -17.47
N VAL A 35 2.67 9.01 -17.07
CA VAL A 35 1.92 10.04 -16.34
C VAL A 35 0.94 10.76 -17.25
N ARG A 36 1.31 11.00 -18.51
CA ARG A 36 0.43 11.62 -19.50
C ARG A 36 -0.76 10.73 -19.84
N ALA A 37 -0.57 9.41 -19.92
CA ALA A 37 -1.64 8.45 -20.17
C ALA A 37 -2.70 8.48 -19.05
N LYS A 38 -2.29 8.79 -17.81
CA LYS A 38 -3.19 9.02 -16.66
C LYS A 38 -3.78 10.45 -16.62
N GLY A 39 -3.67 11.21 -17.72
CA GLY A 39 -4.11 12.61 -17.82
C GLY A 39 -3.12 13.65 -17.31
N GLY A 40 -2.12 13.28 -16.50
CA GLY A 40 -1.16 14.19 -15.89
C GLY A 40 -1.23 14.23 -14.35
N ILE A 41 -0.47 15.15 -13.73
CA ILE A 41 -0.37 15.28 -12.25
C ILE A 41 -1.21 16.43 -11.68
N SER A 42 -2.10 17.04 -12.49
CA SER A 42 -2.96 18.12 -11.99
C SER A 42 -3.94 17.56 -10.96
N SER A 43 -4.15 18.29 -9.86
CA SER A 43 -5.15 17.94 -8.85
C SER A 43 -6.60 17.93 -9.37
N ARG A 44 -6.86 18.50 -10.55
CA ARG A 44 -8.16 18.45 -11.23
C ARG A 44 -8.44 17.10 -11.90
N ILE A 45 -7.41 16.30 -12.13
CA ILE A 45 -7.54 14.99 -12.76
C ILE A 45 -7.75 13.96 -11.67
N ARG A 46 -8.86 13.22 -11.77
CA ARG A 46 -9.14 12.09 -10.88
C ARG A 46 -8.49 10.84 -11.47
N TRP A 47 -7.69 10.17 -10.66
CA TRP A 47 -7.25 8.80 -10.94
C TRP A 47 -8.22 7.79 -10.34
N ASP A 48 -8.43 6.70 -11.06
CA ASP A 48 -9.13 5.52 -10.60
C ASP A 48 -8.23 4.63 -9.72
N LEU A 49 -8.82 3.53 -9.21
CA LEU A 49 -8.09 2.62 -8.34
C LEU A 49 -6.91 1.95 -9.05
N ALA A 50 -7.06 1.56 -10.33
CA ALA A 50 -6.00 0.90 -11.08
C ALA A 50 -4.80 1.82 -11.25
N GLU A 51 -5.04 3.08 -11.58
CA GLU A 51 -4.02 4.10 -11.78
C GLU A 51 -3.26 4.42 -10.50
N VAL A 52 -3.94 4.42 -9.35
CA VAL A 52 -3.30 4.56 -8.02
C VAL A 52 -2.48 3.32 -7.67
N VAL A 53 -3.02 2.11 -7.87
CA VAL A 53 -2.35 0.84 -7.57
C VAL A 53 -1.09 0.66 -8.41
N ASP A 54 -1.07 1.18 -9.63
CA ASP A 54 0.07 1.12 -10.55
C ASP A 54 1.34 1.78 -9.97
N PHE A 55 1.24 2.75 -9.07
CA PHE A 55 2.41 3.33 -8.37
C PHE A 55 3.03 2.39 -7.33
N LEU A 56 2.33 1.34 -6.92
CA LEU A 56 2.82 0.33 -5.96
C LEU A 56 3.15 -0.99 -6.64
N PHE A 57 2.29 -1.39 -7.58
CA PHE A 57 2.40 -2.60 -8.37
C PHE A 57 2.29 -2.20 -9.84
N PRO A 58 3.38 -1.73 -10.47
CA PRO A 58 3.32 -1.23 -11.83
C PRO A 58 2.91 -2.33 -12.79
N HIS A 59 1.78 -2.16 -13.48
CA HIS A 59 1.19 -3.16 -14.36
C HIS A 59 2.18 -3.61 -15.44
N LYS A 60 2.95 -2.66 -15.99
CA LYS A 60 4.00 -2.90 -16.99
C LYS A 60 5.06 -3.91 -16.54
N TYR A 61 5.41 -3.94 -15.25
CA TYR A 61 6.49 -4.79 -14.73
C TYR A 61 5.98 -5.96 -13.90
N GLN A 62 4.78 -5.83 -13.32
CA GLN A 62 4.21 -6.78 -12.35
C GLN A 62 2.71 -6.98 -12.61
N PRO A 63 2.29 -7.40 -13.83
CA PRO A 63 0.88 -7.42 -14.22
C PRO A 63 0.04 -8.32 -13.31
N LYS A 64 0.55 -9.49 -12.91
CA LYS A 64 -0.14 -10.40 -11.98
C LYS A 64 -0.33 -9.79 -10.59
N TYR A 65 0.69 -9.14 -10.04
CA TYR A 65 0.57 -8.52 -8.71
C TYR A 65 -0.33 -7.30 -8.75
N HIS A 66 -0.32 -6.56 -9.85
CA HIS A 66 -1.23 -5.46 -10.10
C HIS A 66 -2.68 -5.92 -10.07
N SER A 67 -3.05 -6.94 -10.85
CA SER A 67 -4.43 -7.47 -10.89
C SER A 67 -4.90 -7.97 -9.52
N ILE A 68 -4.06 -8.76 -8.82
CA ILE A 68 -4.40 -9.26 -7.49
C ILE A 68 -4.59 -8.11 -6.50
N ALA A 69 -3.72 -7.10 -6.53
CA ALA A 69 -3.82 -5.95 -5.64
C ALA A 69 -5.06 -5.10 -5.93
N LEU A 70 -5.39 -4.90 -7.21
CA LEU A 70 -6.56 -4.16 -7.65
C LEU A 70 -7.85 -4.82 -7.15
N GLU A 71 -8.07 -6.10 -7.46
CA GLU A 71 -9.26 -6.82 -7.05
C GLU A 71 -9.38 -6.95 -5.53
N PHE A 72 -8.26 -7.19 -4.85
CA PHE A 72 -8.27 -7.27 -3.39
C PHE A 72 -8.58 -5.91 -2.74
N LEU A 73 -8.07 -4.81 -3.28
CA LEU A 73 -8.41 -3.48 -2.78
C LEU A 73 -9.86 -3.10 -3.08
N SER A 74 -10.43 -3.50 -4.22
CA SER A 74 -11.86 -3.35 -4.48
C SER A 74 -12.68 -4.03 -3.38
N LEU A 75 -12.36 -5.30 -3.06
CA LEU A 75 -13.02 -6.02 -1.95
C LEU A 75 -12.90 -5.28 -0.61
N VAL A 76 -11.72 -4.70 -0.31
CA VAL A 76 -11.49 -3.94 0.93
C VAL A 76 -12.20 -2.60 0.95
N LEU A 77 -12.47 -1.98 -0.20
CA LEU A 77 -13.22 -0.74 -0.30
C LEU A 77 -14.73 -0.97 -0.29
N ASP A 78 -15.19 -2.13 -0.78
CA ASP A 78 -16.60 -2.53 -0.78
C ASP A 78 -17.09 -3.01 0.59
N LYS A 79 -16.17 -3.37 1.50
CA LYS A 79 -16.47 -3.87 2.84
C LYS A 79 -15.81 -3.00 3.91
N ASP A 80 -16.52 -2.70 4.99
CA ASP A 80 -15.92 -2.00 6.15
C ASP A 80 -14.73 -2.78 6.74
N VAL A 81 -14.85 -4.11 6.77
CA VAL A 81 -13.86 -5.04 7.33
C VAL A 81 -13.79 -6.30 6.48
N VAL A 82 -12.57 -6.72 6.18
CA VAL A 82 -12.23 -7.98 5.51
C VAL A 82 -11.57 -8.94 6.51
N GLY A 83 -12.27 -10.02 6.82
CA GLY A 83 -11.83 -11.08 7.72
C GLY A 83 -11.19 -12.27 6.99
N LYS A 84 -10.93 -13.34 7.75
CA LYS A 84 -10.31 -14.57 7.21
C LYS A 84 -11.24 -15.29 6.23
N GLU A 85 -12.53 -15.29 6.53
CA GLU A 85 -13.60 -15.90 5.76
C GLU A 85 -13.72 -15.21 4.40
N ASP A 86 -13.71 -13.87 4.38
CA ASP A 86 -13.72 -13.07 3.16
C ASP A 86 -12.50 -13.36 2.28
N ILE A 87 -11.31 -13.43 2.88
CA ILE A 87 -10.08 -13.80 2.17
C ILE A 87 -10.18 -15.21 1.58
N ALA A 88 -10.79 -16.16 2.29
CA ALA A 88 -10.96 -17.51 1.79
C ALA A 88 -11.91 -17.56 0.59
N VAL A 89 -13.03 -16.82 0.65
CA VAL A 89 -13.98 -16.67 -0.47
C VAL A 89 -13.29 -16.02 -1.66
N PHE A 90 -12.64 -14.88 -1.46
CA PHE A 90 -11.88 -14.16 -2.50
C PHE A 90 -10.88 -15.07 -3.22
N LEU A 91 -10.09 -15.85 -2.47
CA LEU A 91 -9.10 -16.75 -3.06
C LEU A 91 -9.74 -17.92 -3.82
N SER A 92 -10.92 -18.39 -3.38
CA SER A 92 -11.65 -19.47 -4.06
C SER A 92 -12.28 -18.99 -5.37
N GLU A 93 -12.79 -17.76 -5.42
CA GLU A 93 -13.44 -17.18 -6.59
C GLU A 93 -12.43 -16.70 -7.63
N SER A 94 -11.35 -16.06 -7.20
CA SER A 94 -10.32 -15.53 -8.10
C SER A 94 -9.30 -16.58 -8.57
N GLY A 95 -9.16 -17.69 -7.84
CA GLY A 95 -8.13 -18.70 -8.10
C GLY A 95 -6.69 -18.26 -7.79
N TYR A 96 -6.52 -17.12 -7.11
CA TYR A 96 -5.20 -16.59 -6.78
C TYR A 96 -4.49 -17.39 -5.69
N SER A 97 -3.15 -17.38 -5.75
CA SER A 97 -2.34 -18.02 -4.72
C SER A 97 -2.45 -17.28 -3.39
N ARG A 98 -2.87 -18.00 -2.34
CA ARG A 98 -2.83 -17.53 -0.95
C ARG A 98 -1.46 -16.99 -0.56
N SER A 99 -0.38 -17.66 -0.98
CA SER A 99 0.98 -17.25 -0.62
C SER A 99 1.36 -15.92 -1.25
N THR A 100 0.88 -15.63 -2.47
CA THR A 100 1.10 -14.35 -3.13
C THR A 100 0.35 -13.24 -2.41
N LEU A 101 -0.94 -13.45 -2.12
CA LEU A 101 -1.77 -12.46 -1.44
C LEU A 101 -1.21 -12.14 -0.04
N GLU A 102 -1.00 -13.16 0.79
CA GLU A 102 -0.62 -13.01 2.20
C GLU A 102 0.84 -12.57 2.39
N ASN A 103 1.77 -12.96 1.51
CA ASN A 103 3.20 -12.67 1.69
C ASN A 103 3.74 -11.53 0.82
N LYS A 104 3.04 -11.13 -0.25
CA LYS A 104 3.51 -10.09 -1.17
C LYS A 104 2.57 -8.89 -1.21
N ILE A 105 1.29 -9.12 -1.50
CA ILE A 105 0.32 -8.05 -1.74
C ILE A 105 -0.07 -7.35 -0.44
N ILE A 106 -0.69 -8.08 0.49
CA ILE A 106 -1.16 -7.55 1.77
C ILE A 106 -0.03 -6.85 2.56
N PRO A 107 1.18 -7.44 2.69
CA PRO A 107 2.26 -6.78 3.41
C PRO A 107 2.70 -5.46 2.79
N LYS A 108 2.76 -5.35 1.46
CA LYS A 108 3.15 -4.11 0.79
C LYS A 108 2.05 -3.05 0.91
N LEU A 109 0.77 -3.41 0.70
CA LEU A 109 -0.36 -2.51 0.90
C LEU A 109 -0.42 -1.95 2.33
N ALA A 110 -0.20 -2.82 3.32
CA ALA A 110 -0.18 -2.40 4.72
C ALA A 110 1.02 -1.51 5.04
N ARG A 111 2.21 -1.82 4.48
CA ARG A 111 3.43 -1.02 4.67
C ARG A 111 3.30 0.37 4.07
N CYS A 112 2.71 0.48 2.88
CA CYS A 112 2.41 1.77 2.25
C CYS A 112 1.25 2.48 2.94
N GLY A 113 0.49 1.81 3.80
CA GLY A 113 -0.59 2.44 4.56
C GLY A 113 -1.88 2.63 3.77
N LEU A 114 -2.11 1.82 2.71
CA LEU A 114 -3.41 1.76 2.01
C LEU A 114 -4.43 0.93 2.78
N ILE A 115 -3.94 -0.04 3.58
CA ILE A 115 -4.77 -0.88 4.45
C ILE A 115 -4.18 -0.90 5.86
N LYS A 116 -5.05 -1.14 6.85
CA LYS A 116 -4.66 -1.51 8.22
C LYS A 116 -4.81 -3.00 8.41
N ARG A 117 -3.97 -3.56 9.29
CA ARG A 117 -4.05 -4.94 9.74
C ARG A 117 -4.16 -4.94 11.24
N GLU A 118 -5.31 -5.33 11.72
CA GLU A 118 -5.64 -5.35 13.14
C GLU A 118 -6.01 -6.76 13.59
N ARG A 119 -6.07 -6.92 14.90
CA ARG A 119 -6.62 -8.13 15.54
C ARG A 119 -7.78 -7.67 16.39
N GLU A 120 -8.91 -8.38 16.31
CA GLU A 120 -10.09 -8.05 17.10
C GLU A 120 -9.74 -7.88 18.59
N ALA A 121 -10.28 -6.81 19.19
CA ALA A 121 -10.16 -6.54 20.62
C ALA A 121 -11.07 -7.49 21.41
N SER A 122 -10.52 -8.17 22.41
CA SER A 122 -11.27 -9.16 23.19
C SER A 122 -12.21 -8.51 24.20
N GLY A 123 -13.52 -8.63 23.98
CA GLY A 123 -14.49 -8.64 25.06
C GLY A 123 -14.67 -10.07 25.58
N MET A 124 -14.26 -10.31 26.83
CA MET A 124 -14.55 -11.48 27.68
C MET A 124 -14.25 -12.92 27.15
N MET A 125 -13.41 -13.63 27.90
CA MET A 125 -13.23 -15.09 27.96
C MET A 125 -12.77 -15.88 26.70
N GLY A 126 -11.51 -16.32 26.74
CA GLY A 126 -11.17 -17.73 26.41
C GLY A 126 -10.82 -18.14 24.98
N LYS A 127 -11.07 -17.35 23.92
CA LYS A 127 -10.70 -17.76 22.55
C LYS A 127 -9.20 -17.56 22.25
N LYS A 128 -8.47 -18.68 22.07
CA LYS A 128 -6.99 -18.75 21.90
C LYS A 128 -6.42 -18.14 20.60
N SER A 129 -7.23 -17.59 19.70
CA SER A 129 -6.72 -16.92 18.48
C SER A 129 -7.64 -15.79 18.07
N ARG A 130 -7.13 -14.55 18.11
CA ARG A 130 -7.81 -13.36 17.60
C ARG A 130 -7.87 -13.43 16.07
N ALA A 131 -9.02 -13.13 15.48
CA ALA A 131 -9.14 -13.05 14.03
C ALA A 131 -8.34 -11.84 13.51
N LEU A 132 -7.74 -12.01 12.33
CA LEU A 132 -7.06 -10.92 11.62
C LEU A 132 -8.12 -10.17 10.82
N VAL A 133 -8.12 -8.85 10.96
CA VAL A 133 -9.06 -7.94 10.33
C VAL A 133 -8.27 -6.96 9.47
N ILE A 134 -8.72 -6.76 8.24
CA ILE A 134 -8.16 -5.82 7.28
C ILE A 134 -9.20 -4.75 6.96
N SER A 135 -8.79 -3.48 6.93
CA SER A 135 -9.65 -2.36 6.55
C SER A 135 -8.87 -1.33 5.75
N ALA A 136 -9.57 -0.47 5.02
CA ALA A 136 -8.96 0.64 4.29
C ALA A 136 -8.29 1.65 5.24
N SER A 137 -7.26 2.34 4.76
CA SER A 137 -6.48 3.29 5.56
C SER A 137 -6.17 4.57 4.80
N LEU A 138 -6.25 5.69 5.53
CA LEU A 138 -5.81 7.00 5.06
C LEU A 138 -4.34 7.29 5.40
N THR A 139 -3.61 6.33 5.98
CA THR A 139 -2.20 6.55 6.32
C THR A 139 -1.35 6.87 5.09
N TYR A 140 -1.67 6.27 3.93
CA TYR A 140 -0.96 6.56 2.68
C TYR A 140 -1.05 8.04 2.28
N SER A 141 -2.25 8.62 2.30
CA SER A 141 -2.43 10.04 1.94
C SER A 141 -1.74 10.96 2.94
N ASN A 142 -1.83 10.65 4.24
CA ASN A 142 -1.15 11.42 5.29
C ASN A 142 0.37 11.47 5.07
N TYR A 143 0.98 10.32 4.72
CA TYR A 143 2.42 10.23 4.48
C TYR A 143 2.85 11.08 3.28
N LEU A 144 2.14 10.95 2.16
CA LEU A 144 2.46 11.70 0.94
C LEU A 144 2.20 13.20 1.08
N ALA A 145 1.10 13.58 1.73
CA ALA A 145 0.78 14.98 2.00
C ALA A 145 1.89 15.64 2.83
N LYS A 146 2.38 14.95 3.87
CA LYS A 146 3.49 15.46 4.68
C LYS A 146 4.78 15.60 3.87
N ILE A 147 5.15 14.59 3.07
CA ILE A 147 6.34 14.68 2.21
C ILE A 147 6.22 15.87 1.25
N SER A 148 5.04 16.06 0.65
CA SER A 148 4.78 17.18 -0.25
C SER A 148 4.95 18.52 0.43
N SER A 149 4.33 18.73 1.60
CA SER A 149 4.37 20.00 2.31
C SER A 149 5.78 20.36 2.80
N GLU A 150 6.56 19.37 3.24
CA GLU A 150 7.94 19.60 3.68
C GLU A 150 8.83 20.01 2.51
N TRP A 151 8.68 19.36 1.34
CA TRP A 151 9.46 19.72 0.17
C TRP A 151 9.18 21.15 -0.30
N GLU A 152 7.91 21.55 -0.32
CA GLU A 152 7.50 22.92 -0.64
C GLU A 152 8.17 23.94 0.29
N THR A 153 8.10 23.71 1.60
CA THR A 153 8.72 24.56 2.62
C THR A 153 10.23 24.70 2.43
N LEU A 154 10.92 23.59 2.13
CA LEU A 154 12.36 23.58 1.87
C LEU A 154 12.73 24.41 0.63
N VAL A 155 11.97 24.27 -0.45
CA VAL A 155 12.19 24.99 -1.71
C VAL A 155 11.96 26.49 -1.53
N GLU A 156 10.88 26.89 -0.87
CA GLU A 156 10.59 28.29 -0.57
C GLU A 156 11.69 28.92 0.28
N THR A 157 12.10 28.24 1.34
CA THR A 157 13.20 28.69 2.22
C THR A 157 14.48 28.88 1.42
N ALA A 158 14.83 27.94 0.54
CA ALA A 158 16.02 28.05 -0.31
C ALA A 158 15.94 29.24 -1.28
N ARG A 159 14.76 29.50 -1.88
CA ARG A 159 14.53 30.65 -2.76
C ARG A 159 14.65 31.98 -2.01
N HIS A 160 14.06 32.09 -0.82
CA HIS A 160 14.19 33.28 0.02
C HIS A 160 15.64 33.57 0.42
N ARG A 161 16.43 32.53 0.74
CA ARG A 161 17.85 32.68 1.05
C ARG A 161 18.67 33.21 -0.13
N ARG A 162 18.35 32.83 -1.37
CA ARG A 162 19.04 33.33 -2.58
C ARG A 162 18.73 34.81 -2.81
N LYS A 163 17.46 35.20 -2.72
CA LYS A 163 17.02 36.60 -2.86
C LYS A 163 17.61 37.57 -1.82
N LYS A 164 18.02 37.09 -0.64
CA LYS A 164 18.68 37.91 0.40
C LYS A 164 20.19 38.05 0.19
N LYS A 165 20.79 37.23 -0.69
CA LYS A 165 22.23 37.25 -0.99
C LYS A 165 22.55 38.07 -2.24
N GLU A 166 21.55 38.30 -3.10
CA GLU A 166 21.57 39.28 -4.19
C GLU A 166 21.21 40.66 -3.64
#